data_AF-W4VD78-F1
#
_entry.id   AF-W4VD78-F1
#
_cell.length_a   1.000
_cell.length_b   1.000
_cell.length_c   1.000
_cell.angle_alpha   90.00
_cell.angle_beta   90.00
_cell.angle_gamma   90.00
#
_symmetry.space_group_name_H-M   'P 1'
#
loop_
_entity.id
_entity.type
_entity.pdbx_description
1 polymer ?
#
loop_
_entity_poly.entity_id
_entity_poly.type
_entity_poly.pdbx_seq_one_letter_code
_entity_poly.pdbx_strand_id
1 'polypeptide(L)'
;MTEDLKMIDLQLENSNEALSLFGTEDRHLKQLEEQLQVSITSRGEQISVSGSDVDVTVIQEVLHGLLTVIRKGITITERDVIYAIDLSKRGGKINHLEALFEDEITKKRER
;
A
#
# COMPACT_ATOMS: atom_id res chain seq x y z
N MET A 1 18.28 -19.56 -2.18
CA MET A 1 17.99 -18.15 -2.48
C MET A 1 17.57 -17.55 -1.16
N THR A 2 18.32 -16.58 -0.65
CA THR A 2 18.06 -15.95 0.65
C THR A 2 16.79 -15.13 0.53
N GLU A 3 15.78 -15.47 1.33
CA GLU A 3 14.64 -14.59 1.59
C GLU A 3 15.17 -13.49 2.52
N ASP A 4 15.58 -12.37 1.93
CA ASP A 4 16.07 -11.21 2.68
C ASP A 4 14.87 -10.55 3.38
N LEU A 5 14.72 -10.80 4.69
CA LEU A 5 13.76 -10.08 5.51
C LEU A 5 14.14 -8.60 5.57
N LYS A 6 13.51 -7.78 4.73
CA LYS A 6 13.56 -6.34 4.89
C LYS A 6 12.53 -5.90 5.94
N MET A 7 12.89 -4.91 6.75
CA MET A 7 11.92 -4.18 7.54
C MET A 7 11.73 -2.83 6.87
N ILE A 8 10.51 -2.57 6.43
CA ILE A 8 10.07 -1.21 6.12
C ILE A 8 9.65 -0.60 7.47
N ASP A 9 9.94 0.67 7.67
CA ASP A 9 9.38 1.43 8.79
C ASP A 9 8.32 2.37 8.21
N LEU A 10 7.07 1.91 8.19
CA LEU A 10 5.93 2.78 7.89
C LEU A 10 5.35 3.27 9.21
N GLN A 11 5.55 4.56 9.52
CA GLN A 11 4.93 5.18 10.69
C GLN A 11 3.47 5.55 10.41
N LEU A 12 2.57 4.83 11.05
CA LEU A 12 1.16 5.19 11.15
C LEU A 12 0.98 6.20 12.30
N GLU A 13 0.23 7.28 12.10
CA GLU A 13 -0.03 8.25 13.17
C GLU A 13 -1.20 7.82 14.05
N ASN A 14 -2.16 7.05 13.50
CA ASN A 14 -3.35 6.64 14.22
C ASN A 14 -3.87 5.25 13.79
N SER A 15 -4.60 4.57 14.68
CA SER A 15 -5.26 3.29 14.38
C SER A 15 -6.29 3.38 13.24
N ASN A 16 -6.85 4.56 12.99
CA ASN A 16 -7.74 4.78 11.84
C ASN A 16 -7.01 4.69 10.49
N GLU A 17 -5.77 5.18 10.42
CA GLU A 17 -4.95 5.02 9.22
C GLU A 17 -4.61 3.55 9.01
N ALA A 18 -4.21 2.88 10.09
CA ALA A 18 -3.93 1.45 10.09
C ALA A 18 -5.13 0.64 9.56
N LEU A 19 -6.33 0.88 10.10
CA LEU A 19 -7.57 0.24 9.65
C LEU A 19 -7.89 0.53 8.17
N SER A 20 -7.70 1.77 7.72
CA SER A 20 -7.98 2.15 6.34
C SER A 20 -6.97 1.53 5.36
N LEU A 21 -5.70 1.42 5.78
CA LEU A 21 -4.61 0.85 5.00
C LEU A 21 -4.74 -0.67 4.91
N PHE A 22 -4.93 -1.34 6.05
CA PHE A 22 -5.08 -2.79 6.15
C PHE A 22 -6.41 -3.28 5.57
N GLY A 23 -7.41 -2.42 5.58
CA GLY A 23 -8.77 -2.75 5.20
C GLY A 23 -9.47 -3.60 6.26
N THR A 24 -10.76 -3.82 6.06
CA THR A 24 -11.57 -4.66 6.94
C THR A 24 -11.01 -6.06 7.02
N GLU A 25 -10.69 -6.55 8.23
CA GLU A 25 -10.10 -7.87 8.48
C GLU A 25 -8.80 -8.14 7.70
N ASP A 26 -7.96 -7.10 7.54
CA ASP A 26 -6.65 -7.20 6.87
C ASP A 26 -6.74 -7.64 5.40
N ARG A 27 -7.90 -7.42 4.76
CA ARG A 27 -8.12 -7.81 3.36
C ARG A 27 -7.16 -7.16 2.39
N HIS A 28 -6.82 -5.88 2.58
CA HIS A 28 -5.88 -5.20 1.70
C HIS A 28 -4.47 -5.79 1.85
N LEU A 29 -4.06 -6.11 3.07
CA LEU A 29 -2.77 -6.77 3.33
C LEU A 29 -2.73 -8.13 2.64
N LYS A 30 -3.74 -8.98 2.82
CA LYS A 30 -3.79 -10.29 2.14
C LYS A 30 -3.70 -10.17 0.63
N GLN A 31 -4.39 -9.19 0.04
CA GLN A 31 -4.31 -8.94 -1.41
C GLN A 31 -2.89 -8.55 -1.84
N LEU A 32 -2.23 -7.68 -1.08
CA LEU A 32 -0.84 -7.29 -1.34
C LEU A 32 0.10 -8.49 -1.22
N GLU A 33 -0.04 -9.29 -0.16
CA GLU A 33 0.72 -10.52 0.07
C GLU A 33 0.54 -11.52 -1.09
N GLU A 34 -0.69 -11.76 -1.54
CA GLU A 34 -0.96 -12.69 -2.65
C GLU A 34 -0.44 -12.18 -4.01
N GLN A 35 -0.50 -10.88 -4.26
CA GLN A 35 -0.07 -10.28 -5.54
C GLN A 35 1.46 -10.12 -5.68
N LEU A 36 2.16 -9.94 -4.56
CA LEU A 36 3.60 -9.68 -4.50
C LEU A 36 4.39 -10.83 -3.87
N GLN A 37 3.70 -11.91 -3.46
CA GLN A 37 4.29 -13.06 -2.76
C GLN A 37 5.19 -12.63 -1.59
N VAL A 38 4.73 -11.62 -0.84
CA VAL A 38 5.41 -11.07 0.34
C VAL A 38 4.63 -11.41 1.60
N SER A 39 5.26 -11.28 2.75
CA SER A 39 4.62 -11.37 4.06
C SER A 39 4.60 -10.03 4.74
N ILE A 40 3.43 -9.54 5.12
CA ILE A 40 3.25 -8.25 5.79
C ILE A 40 2.85 -8.50 7.24
N THR A 41 3.47 -7.78 8.17
CA THR A 41 3.14 -7.86 9.59
C THR A 41 3.06 -6.47 10.18
N SER A 42 1.91 -6.11 10.74
CA SER A 42 1.72 -4.87 11.48
C SER A 42 1.89 -5.12 12.98
N ARG A 43 2.67 -4.28 13.65
CA ARG A 43 2.88 -4.32 15.09
C ARG A 43 2.71 -2.92 15.67
N GLY A 44 1.50 -2.64 16.15
CA GLY A 44 1.14 -1.31 16.64
C GLY A 44 1.09 -0.29 15.51
N GLU A 45 2.03 0.66 15.54
CA GLU A 45 2.16 1.73 14.53
C GLU A 45 3.22 1.45 13.46
N GLN A 46 3.88 0.29 13.52
CA GLN A 46 4.93 -0.10 12.57
C GLN A 46 4.47 -1.27 11.70
N ILE A 47 4.87 -1.27 10.42
CA ILE A 47 4.56 -2.34 9.46
C ILE A 47 5.86 -2.90 8.89
N SER A 48 6.12 -4.19 9.11
CA SER A 48 7.26 -4.91 8.53
C SER A 48 6.83 -5.72 7.32
N VAL A 49 7.66 -5.77 6.27
CA VAL A 49 7.35 -6.52 5.03
C VAL A 49 8.53 -7.36 4.58
N SER A 50 8.32 -8.67 4.53
CA SER A 50 9.35 -9.66 4.18
C SER A 50 9.09 -10.21 2.79
N GLY A 51 10.12 -10.26 1.94
CA GLY A 51 10.00 -10.75 0.58
C GLY A 51 11.23 -10.42 -0.26
N SER A 52 11.10 -10.53 -1.58
CA SER A 52 12.18 -10.17 -2.51
C SER A 52 12.43 -8.67 -2.53
N ASP A 53 13.68 -8.26 -2.79
CA ASP A 53 14.09 -6.84 -2.83
C ASP A 53 13.19 -5.99 -3.75
N VAL A 54 12.82 -6.55 -4.90
CA VAL A 54 11.94 -5.92 -5.90
C VAL A 54 10.53 -5.75 -5.35
N ASP A 55 9.95 -6.81 -4.79
CA ASP A 55 8.58 -6.82 -4.27
C ASP A 55 8.43 -5.94 -3.02
N VAL A 56 9.44 -5.95 -2.14
CA VAL A 56 9.52 -5.06 -0.98
C VAL A 56 9.62 -3.60 -1.41
N THR A 57 10.35 -3.32 -2.50
CA THR A 57 10.40 -1.95 -3.03
C THR A 57 9.01 -1.53 -3.52
N VAL A 58 8.37 -2.35 -4.35
CA VAL A 58 7.03 -2.09 -4.91
C VAL A 58 5.99 -1.90 -3.81
N ILE A 59 5.97 -2.77 -2.79
CA ILE A 59 4.98 -2.65 -1.71
C ILE A 59 5.22 -1.43 -0.84
N GLN A 60 6.48 -1.04 -0.62
CA GLN A 60 6.81 0.20 0.07
C GLN A 60 6.23 1.40 -0.66
N GLU A 61 6.39 1.43 -1.99
CA GLU A 61 5.85 2.50 -2.85
C GLU A 61 4.33 2.59 -2.73
N VAL A 62 3.65 1.43 -2.81
CA VAL A 62 2.19 1.33 -2.71
C VAL A 62 1.71 1.77 -1.35
N LEU A 63 2.27 1.24 -0.26
CA LEU A 63 1.87 1.58 1.11
C LEU A 63 2.02 3.07 1.40
N HIS A 64 3.12 3.70 0.96
CA HIS A 64 3.31 5.14 1.09
C HIS A 64 2.23 5.93 0.32
N GLY A 65 1.95 5.57 -0.93
CA GLY A 65 0.93 6.24 -1.73
C GLY A 65 -0.48 6.10 -1.11
N LEU A 66 -0.83 4.89 -0.69
CA LEU A 66 -2.09 4.60 0.00
C LEU A 66 -2.21 5.39 1.30
N LEU A 67 -1.14 5.48 2.09
CA LEU A 67 -1.11 6.26 3.32
C LEU A 67 -1.34 7.75 3.07
N THR A 68 -0.68 8.35 2.06
CA THR A 68 -0.92 9.75 1.68
C THR A 68 -2.39 9.98 1.32
N VAL A 69 -3.01 9.06 0.58
CA VAL A 69 -4.42 9.12 0.18
C VAL A 69 -5.35 9.05 1.41
N ILE A 70 -5.08 8.15 2.36
CA ILE A 70 -5.83 8.05 3.62
C ILE A 70 -5.70 9.32 4.44
N ARG A 71 -4.49 9.91 4.54
CA ARG A 71 -4.24 11.17 5.24
C ARG A 71 -5.03 12.34 4.66
N LYS A 72 -5.36 12.28 3.37
CA LYS A 72 -6.25 13.25 2.69
C LYS A 72 -7.74 13.00 2.96
N GLY A 73 -8.10 11.96 3.71
CA GLY A 73 -9.49 11.60 4.02
C GLY A 73 -10.18 10.76 2.95
N ILE A 74 -9.41 10.18 2.03
CA ILE A 74 -9.93 9.34 0.96
C ILE A 74 -9.95 7.88 1.43
N THR A 75 -11.09 7.21 1.25
CA THR A 75 -11.23 5.79 1.61
C THR A 75 -10.75 4.95 0.44
N ILE A 76 -9.85 4.01 0.73
CA ILE A 76 -9.33 3.09 -0.27
C ILE A 76 -10.15 1.80 -0.32
N THR A 77 -10.28 1.18 -1.48
CA THR A 77 -10.94 -0.12 -1.67
C THR A 77 -10.00 -1.17 -2.22
N GLU A 78 -10.38 -2.45 -2.12
CA GLU A 78 -9.63 -3.58 -2.71
C GLU A 78 -9.20 -3.34 -4.16
N ARG A 79 -10.04 -2.70 -4.98
CA ARG A 79 -9.72 -2.43 -6.39
C ARG A 79 -8.61 -1.41 -6.56
N ASP A 80 -8.57 -0.40 -5.70
CA ASP A 80 -7.54 0.63 -5.71
C ASP A 80 -6.20 0.05 -5.27
N VAL A 81 -6.21 -0.91 -4.33
CA VAL A 81 -5.01 -1.65 -3.90
C VAL A 81 -4.42 -2.45 -5.07
N ILE A 82 -5.25 -3.24 -5.78
CA ILE A 82 -4.81 -3.97 -6.98
C ILE A 82 -4.24 -3.02 -8.03
N TYR A 83 -4.92 -1.90 -8.26
CA TYR A 83 -4.48 -0.90 -9.22
C TYR A 83 -3.14 -0.27 -8.83
N ALA A 84 -2.93 0.01 -7.53
CA ALA A 84 -1.69 0.58 -7.02
C ALA A 84 -0.50 -0.35 -7.24
N ILE A 85 -0.70 -1.64 -6.98
CA ILE A 85 0.31 -2.69 -7.21
C ILE A 85 0.66 -2.77 -8.70
N ASP A 86 -0.35 -2.79 -9.58
CA ASP A 86 -0.14 -2.88 -11.03
C ASP A 86 0.60 -1.63 -11.56
N LEU A 87 0.26 -0.43 -11.08
CA LEU A 87 0.93 0.82 -11.43
C LEU A 87 2.39 0.85 -10.96
N SER A 88 2.65 0.43 -9.71
CA SER A 88 4.01 0.40 -9.17
C SER A 88 4.86 -0.67 -9.86
N LYS A 89 4.30 -1.84 -10.20
CA LYS A 89 4.96 -2.87 -11.03
C LYS A 89 5.34 -2.38 -12.44
N ARG A 90 4.58 -1.44 -13.02
CA ARG A 90 4.87 -0.85 -14.34
C ARG A 90 6.01 0.17 -14.32
N GLY A 91 6.62 0.46 -13.16
CA GLY A 91 7.75 1.39 -13.05
C GLY A 91 7.35 2.87 -13.13
N GLY A 92 6.09 3.18 -12.86
CA GLY A 92 5.62 4.56 -12.73
C GLY A 92 6.19 5.19 -11.46
N LYS A 93 7.04 6.21 -11.59
CA LYS A 93 7.62 6.94 -10.46
C LYS A 93 6.53 7.31 -9.42
N ILE A 94 6.73 6.98 -8.14
CA ILE A 94 5.83 7.32 -7.00
C ILE A 94 5.32 8.75 -7.07
N ASN A 95 6.18 9.73 -7.40
CA ASN A 95 5.80 11.15 -7.46
C ASN A 95 4.65 11.42 -8.45
N HIS A 96 4.45 10.54 -9.44
CA HIS A 96 3.31 10.61 -10.34
C HIS A 96 2.15 9.73 -9.87
N LEU A 97 2.43 8.69 -9.09
CA LEU A 97 1.43 7.80 -8.51
C LEU A 97 0.54 8.55 -7.51
N GLU A 98 1.10 9.41 -6.65
CA GLU A 98 0.31 10.25 -5.74
C GLU A 98 -0.66 11.18 -6.48
N ALA A 99 -0.19 11.82 -7.56
CA ALA A 99 -1.00 12.74 -8.36
C ALA A 99 -2.06 12.00 -9.22
N LEU A 100 -1.72 10.82 -9.75
CA LEU A 100 -2.64 9.98 -10.53
C LEU A 100 -3.70 9.34 -9.63
N PHE A 101 -3.32 8.82 -8.46
CA PHE A 101 -4.26 8.29 -7.47
C PHE A 101 -5.20 9.37 -6.97
N GLU A 102 -4.69 10.58 -6.73
CA GLU A 102 -5.53 11.73 -6.37
C GLU A 102 -6.54 12.05 -7.48
N ASP A 103 -6.13 12.11 -8.75
CA ASP A 103 -7.05 12.40 -9.86
C ASP A 103 -8.06 11.27 -10.12
N GLU A 104 -7.63 10.00 -10.05
CA GLU A 104 -8.49 8.86 -10.39
C GLU A 104 -9.49 8.52 -9.27
N ILE A 105 -9.07 8.57 -8.00
CA ILE A 105 -9.96 8.28 -6.87
C ILE A 105 -10.93 9.44 -6.64
N THR A 106 -10.48 10.70 -6.81
CA THR A 106 -11.38 11.87 -6.72
C THR A 106 -12.41 11.84 -7.84
N LYS A 107 -12.02 11.55 -9.10
CA LYS A 107 -12.99 11.46 -10.22
C LYS A 107 -14.03 10.35 -10.07
N LYS A 108 -13.70 9.22 -9.44
CA LYS A 108 -14.67 8.13 -9.26
C LYS A 108 -15.77 8.44 -8.24
N ARG A 109 -15.53 9.37 -7.30
CA ARG A 109 -16.52 9.75 -6.28
C ARG A 109 -17.56 10.76 -6.76
N GLU A 110 -17.37 11.37 -7.94
CA GLU A 110 -18.28 12.38 -8.50
C GLU A 110 -19.17 11.86 -9.65
N ARG A 111 -19.37 10.54 -9.79
CA ARG A 111 -20.33 9.98 -10.77
C ARG A 111 -21.49 9.24 -10.14
#